data_AF-A0AA36MNI8-F1
#
_entry.id   AF-A0AA36MNI8-F1
#
_cell.length_a   1.000
_cell.length_b   1.000
_cell.length_c   1.000
_cell.angle_alpha   90.00
_cell.angle_beta   90.00
_cell.angle_gamma   90.00
#
_symmetry.space_group_name_H-M   'P 1'
#
loop_
_entity.id
_entity.type
_entity.pdbx_description
1 polymer ?
#
loop_
_entity_poly.entity_id
_entity_poly.type
_entity_poly.pdbx_seq_one_letter_code
_entity_poly.pdbx_strand_id
1 'polypeptide(L)'
;MRHLVMTLLDSAVRSARQPLGRVTEVLEGAEGIAKAAQKPLETFCDVSPLVRPLAQKCFQDIMEGNKAGSGTLPSLVKKVVDVRVKLKRPDLAAGFDDVLWSSFQPWYKDLQAGSSDAQTAAAEFAIAYCEQLKLALPKWLLDKDQVEALRKLEAAVASGDERALREAVVFAKQTDYKADPALSDKYDQALRKLTALKRLPSGWDVTEIVPDDASKKMFKKADLDDPKLKQLFQKLFDDTKASIVTRDRAARGSGDMPRGYRVQKIISVMNAESWQSYQERLDGIVEDCKRYKGSAPMTDSAWEEWSGKVHSAPHGNAILEGAHLPSLNAGANEFLMFHGTKPEAADLIAMNHFDMLRPQSLVALTVCPNALQDLRAFACKTGLFGAGLYFAENSSKSDE
;
A
#
# COMPACT_ATOMS: atom_id res chain seq x y z
N MET A 1 -42.08 44.56 19.55
CA MET A 1 -41.19 44.17 18.43
C MET A 1 -40.24 43.03 18.80
N ARG A 2 -39.39 43.17 19.83
CA ARG A 2 -38.51 42.08 20.33
C ARG A 2 -39.23 40.74 20.53
N HIS A 3 -40.36 40.75 21.24
CA HIS A 3 -41.15 39.53 21.48
C HIS A 3 -41.67 38.88 20.18
N LEU A 4 -42.08 39.69 19.20
CA LEU A 4 -42.56 39.20 17.90
C LEU A 4 -41.43 38.53 17.12
N VAL A 5 -40.26 39.17 17.04
CA VAL A 5 -39.08 38.62 16.35
C VAL A 5 -38.65 37.29 16.98
N MET A 6 -38.55 37.25 18.32
CA MET A 6 -38.20 36.03 19.04
C MET A 6 -39.23 34.91 18.83
N THR A 7 -40.52 35.23 18.80
CA THR A 7 -41.58 34.22 18.56
C THR A 7 -41.52 33.67 17.15
N LEU A 8 -41.28 34.52 16.14
CA LEU A 8 -41.11 34.09 14.76
C LEU A 8 -39.85 33.24 14.56
N LEU A 9 -38.75 33.62 15.20
CA LEU A 9 -37.50 32.89 15.11
C LEU A 9 -37.58 31.53 15.82
N ASP A 10 -38.10 31.50 17.06
CA ASP A 10 -38.29 30.25 17.80
C ASP A 10 -39.23 29.29 17.05
N SER A 11 -40.32 29.81 16.47
CA SER A 11 -41.23 29.05 15.61
C SER A 11 -40.52 28.49 14.36
N ALA A 12 -39.71 29.30 13.68
CA ALA A 12 -38.95 28.85 12.51
C ALA A 12 -37.89 27.80 12.83
N VAL A 13 -37.24 27.92 13.98
CA VAL A 13 -36.20 26.99 14.45
C VAL A 13 -36.78 25.68 14.96
N ARG A 14 -37.94 25.71 15.62
CA ARG A 14 -38.57 24.49 16.16
C ARG A 14 -39.47 23.78 15.17
N SER A 15 -39.91 24.46 14.11
CA SER A 15 -40.77 23.83 13.10
C SER A 15 -39.96 22.89 12.22
N ALA A 16 -40.30 21.60 12.28
CA ALA A 16 -39.76 20.59 11.36
C ALA A 16 -40.18 20.85 9.90
N ARG A 17 -41.28 21.58 9.66
CA ARG A 17 -41.82 21.83 8.32
C ARG A 17 -41.27 23.08 7.65
N GLN A 18 -40.60 23.96 8.40
CA GLN A 18 -40.08 25.21 7.83
C GLN A 18 -38.63 25.01 7.35
N PRO A 19 -38.30 25.44 6.12
CA PRO A 19 -36.93 25.34 5.62
C PRO A 19 -36.02 26.32 6.37
N LEU A 20 -34.71 26.04 6.40
CA LEU A 20 -33.71 26.99 6.92
C LEU A 20 -33.82 28.40 6.32
N GLY A 21 -34.31 28.54 5.08
CA GLY A 21 -34.54 29.86 4.47
C GLY A 21 -35.41 30.79 5.32
N ARG A 22 -36.41 30.23 6.03
CA ARG A 22 -37.28 31.04 6.90
C ARG A 22 -36.54 31.58 8.13
N VAL A 23 -35.59 30.82 8.66
CA VAL A 23 -34.72 31.28 9.76
C VAL A 23 -33.88 32.46 9.29
N THR A 24 -33.24 32.34 8.12
CA THR A 24 -32.43 33.41 7.52
C THR A 24 -33.27 34.67 7.27
N GLU A 25 -34.47 34.55 6.69
CA GLU A 25 -35.39 35.68 6.47
C GLU A 25 -35.73 36.42 7.77
N VAL A 26 -36.02 35.69 8.85
CA VAL A 26 -36.36 36.31 10.15
C VAL A 26 -35.15 37.03 10.74
N LEU A 27 -33.94 36.44 10.62
CA LEU A 27 -32.70 37.07 11.07
C LEU A 27 -32.36 38.32 10.25
N GLU A 28 -32.55 38.31 8.94
CA GLU A 28 -32.36 39.47 8.06
C GLU A 28 -33.35 40.59 8.34
N GLY A 29 -34.62 40.24 8.56
CA GLY A 29 -35.63 41.21 8.98
C GLY A 29 -35.28 41.85 10.31
N ALA A 30 -34.82 41.07 11.28
CA ALA A 30 -34.35 41.57 12.58
C ALA A 30 -33.12 42.47 12.44
N GLU A 31 -32.18 42.12 11.56
CA GLU A 31 -30.99 42.92 11.25
C GLU A 31 -31.37 44.25 10.57
N GLY A 32 -32.31 44.24 9.63
CA GLY A 32 -32.84 45.43 8.99
C GLY A 32 -33.50 46.39 9.97
N ILE A 33 -34.32 45.87 10.89
CA ILE A 33 -34.93 46.64 11.99
C ILE A 33 -33.85 47.24 12.89
N ALA A 34 -32.87 46.44 13.29
CA ALA A 34 -31.78 46.87 14.15
C ALA A 34 -30.96 48.00 13.51
N LYS A 35 -30.64 47.87 12.23
CA LYS A 35 -29.94 48.88 11.42
C LYS A 35 -30.76 50.16 11.30
N ALA A 36 -32.05 50.07 10.97
CA ALA A 36 -32.94 51.23 10.88
C ALA A 36 -33.06 51.97 12.22
N ALA A 37 -33.03 51.23 13.33
CA ALA A 37 -33.08 51.78 14.68
C ALA A 37 -31.71 52.21 15.24
N GLN A 38 -30.62 52.06 14.47
CA GLN A 38 -29.23 52.32 14.91
C GLN A 38 -28.88 51.64 16.24
N LYS A 39 -29.36 50.41 16.43
CA LYS A 39 -29.19 49.64 17.66
C LYS A 39 -28.61 48.25 17.34
N PRO A 40 -27.87 47.63 18.28
CA PRO A 40 -27.37 46.28 18.08
C PRO A 40 -28.52 45.28 17.95
N LEU A 41 -28.33 44.23 17.13
CA LEU A 41 -29.34 43.20 16.85
C LEU A 41 -29.86 42.54 18.14
N GLU A 42 -28.97 42.37 19.11
CA GLU A 42 -29.20 41.81 20.43
C GLU A 42 -30.28 42.58 21.22
N THR A 43 -30.49 43.85 20.90
CA THR A 43 -31.58 44.66 21.50
C THR A 43 -32.95 44.16 21.07
N PHE A 44 -33.05 43.57 19.88
CA PHE A 44 -34.30 43.10 19.28
C PHE A 44 -34.42 41.59 19.24
N CYS A 45 -33.30 40.86 19.25
CA CYS A 45 -33.26 39.42 19.13
C CYS A 45 -32.04 38.88 19.90
N ASP A 46 -32.28 38.28 21.07
CA ASP A 46 -31.23 37.53 21.77
C ASP A 46 -31.25 36.10 21.25
N VAL A 47 -30.31 35.79 20.34
CA VAL A 47 -30.20 34.47 19.71
C VAL A 47 -29.46 33.45 20.57
N SER A 48 -28.88 33.86 21.70
CA SER A 48 -28.13 32.97 22.61
C SER A 48 -28.91 31.70 23.00
N PRO A 49 -30.18 31.75 23.45
CA PRO A 49 -30.96 30.54 23.78
C PRO A 49 -31.32 29.67 22.56
N LEU A 50 -31.15 30.19 21.35
CA LEU A 50 -31.51 29.51 20.10
C LEU A 50 -30.31 28.89 19.38
N VAL A 51 -29.06 29.16 19.82
CA VAL A 51 -27.84 28.62 19.17
C VAL A 51 -27.88 27.10 19.03
N ARG A 52 -28.18 26.38 20.13
CA ARG A 52 -28.28 24.91 20.10
C ARG A 52 -29.42 24.42 19.19
N PRO A 53 -30.68 24.89 19.35
CA PRO A 53 -31.77 24.53 18.45
C PRO A 53 -31.48 24.84 16.97
N LEU A 54 -30.82 25.96 16.67
CA LEU A 54 -30.40 26.34 15.32
C LEU A 54 -29.42 25.35 14.73
N ALA A 55 -28.35 25.02 15.45
CA ALA A 55 -27.35 24.04 15.01
C ALA A 55 -27.98 22.65 14.79
N GLN A 56 -28.88 22.24 15.69
CA GLN A 56 -29.62 20.98 15.56
C GLN A 56 -30.55 20.98 14.34
N LYS A 57 -31.23 22.09 14.05
CA LYS A 57 -32.04 22.23 12.83
C LYS A 57 -31.17 22.16 11.57
N CYS A 58 -30.05 22.89 11.55
CA CYS A 58 -29.11 22.81 10.43
C CYS A 58 -28.62 21.37 10.21
N PHE A 59 -28.30 20.66 11.28
CA PHE A 59 -27.92 19.25 11.22
C PHE A 59 -29.04 18.35 10.67
N GLN A 60 -30.28 18.55 11.10
CA GLN A 60 -31.44 17.81 10.55
C GLN A 60 -31.60 18.03 9.05
N ASP A 61 -31.54 19.29 8.58
CA ASP A 61 -31.61 19.61 7.15
C ASP A 61 -30.46 18.95 6.37
N ILE A 62 -29.24 18.90 6.94
CA ILE A 62 -28.09 18.19 6.34
C ILE A 62 -28.39 16.69 6.21
N MET A 63 -28.89 16.06 7.27
CA MET A 63 -29.25 14.63 7.24
C MET A 63 -30.32 14.34 6.20
N GLU A 64 -31.36 15.17 6.13
CA GLU A 64 -32.45 15.04 5.16
C GLU A 64 -31.97 15.26 3.72
N GLY A 65 -31.11 16.26 3.51
CA GLY A 65 -30.43 16.44 2.23
C GLY A 65 -29.64 15.20 1.82
N ASN A 66 -28.88 14.60 2.74
CA ASN A 66 -28.07 13.44 2.40
C ASN A 66 -28.93 12.25 1.95
N LYS A 67 -30.09 12.07 2.60
CA LYS A 67 -31.08 11.05 2.20
C LYS A 67 -31.74 11.35 0.86
N ALA A 68 -31.90 12.62 0.49
CA ALA A 68 -32.47 13.03 -0.79
C ALA A 68 -31.49 12.87 -1.97
N GLY A 69 -30.22 12.57 -1.72
CA GLY A 69 -29.19 12.29 -2.72
C GLY A 69 -28.11 13.37 -2.82
N SER A 70 -26.99 13.00 -3.45
CA SER A 70 -25.72 13.76 -3.44
C SER A 70 -25.81 15.20 -3.95
N GLY A 71 -26.76 15.52 -4.83
CA GLY A 71 -26.92 16.87 -5.39
C GLY A 71 -27.47 17.93 -4.42
N THR A 72 -28.06 17.53 -3.29
CA THR A 72 -28.74 18.48 -2.38
C THR A 72 -27.83 19.03 -1.29
N LEU A 73 -26.83 18.26 -0.81
CA LEU A 73 -25.90 18.70 0.25
C LEU A 73 -25.11 19.95 -0.10
N PRO A 74 -24.51 20.08 -1.30
CA PRO A 74 -23.79 21.30 -1.68
C PRO A 74 -24.67 22.55 -1.62
N SER A 75 -25.97 22.42 -1.96
CA SER A 75 -26.92 23.53 -1.89
C SER A 75 -27.27 23.95 -0.45
N LEU A 76 -27.08 23.05 0.52
CA LEU A 76 -27.30 23.33 1.93
C LEU A 76 -26.13 24.06 2.57
N VAL A 77 -24.90 23.91 2.05
CA VAL A 77 -23.70 24.61 2.57
C VAL A 77 -23.97 26.10 2.69
N LYS A 78 -24.44 26.73 1.61
CA LYS A 78 -24.76 28.16 1.60
C LYS A 78 -25.78 28.53 2.68
N LYS A 79 -26.85 27.76 2.84
CA LYS A 79 -27.91 28.04 3.83
C LYS A 79 -27.38 27.95 5.27
N VAL A 80 -26.58 26.93 5.56
CA VAL A 80 -25.99 26.75 6.91
C VAL A 80 -24.95 27.84 7.18
N VAL A 81 -24.12 28.18 6.20
CA VAL A 81 -23.16 29.30 6.27
C VAL A 81 -23.88 30.63 6.48
N ASP A 82 -24.96 30.91 5.75
CA ASP A 82 -25.75 32.13 5.90
C ASP A 82 -26.29 32.27 7.33
N VAL A 83 -26.89 31.21 7.89
CA VAL A 83 -27.34 31.18 9.29
C VAL A 83 -26.17 31.43 10.25
N ARG A 84 -25.04 30.77 10.01
CA ARG A 84 -23.85 30.86 10.86
C ARG A 84 -23.20 32.25 10.86
N VAL A 85 -23.14 32.93 9.72
CA VAL A 85 -22.58 34.29 9.60
C VAL A 85 -23.45 35.34 10.29
N LYS A 86 -24.76 35.09 10.45
CA LYS A 86 -25.64 35.98 11.24
C LYS A 86 -25.34 35.94 12.74
N LEU A 87 -24.63 34.92 13.23
CA LEU A 87 -24.13 34.86 14.62
C LEU A 87 -22.86 35.70 14.75
N LYS A 88 -23.00 37.03 14.78
CA LYS A 88 -21.87 37.99 14.78
C LYS A 88 -20.98 37.89 16.02
N ARG A 89 -21.53 37.43 17.14
CA ARG A 89 -20.83 37.23 18.41
C ARG A 89 -19.93 35.99 18.33
N PRO A 90 -18.61 36.10 18.51
CA PRO A 90 -17.67 34.98 18.38
C PRO A 90 -17.97 33.77 19.28
N ASP A 91 -18.53 34.01 20.47
CA ASP A 91 -18.90 32.96 21.42
C ASP A 91 -20.16 32.18 20.97
N LEU A 92 -21.16 32.86 20.41
CA LEU A 92 -22.37 32.21 19.88
C LEU A 92 -22.06 31.43 18.59
N ALA A 93 -21.20 32.03 17.77
CA ALA A 93 -20.57 31.46 16.61
C ALA A 93 -19.87 30.13 16.93
N ALA A 94 -18.92 30.13 17.87
CA ALA A 94 -18.23 28.92 18.30
C ALA A 94 -19.19 27.89 18.91
N GLY A 95 -20.13 28.34 19.76
CA GLY A 95 -21.14 27.45 20.36
C GLY A 95 -22.07 26.79 19.34
N PHE A 96 -22.34 27.45 18.21
CA PHE A 96 -23.06 26.83 17.09
C PHE A 96 -22.23 25.71 16.46
N ASP A 97 -20.96 26.01 16.15
CA ASP A 97 -20.04 25.06 15.50
C ASP A 97 -19.84 23.81 16.37
N ASP A 98 -19.65 24.00 17.67
CA ASP A 98 -19.50 22.91 18.64
C ASP A 98 -20.71 21.97 18.66
N VAL A 99 -21.93 22.53 18.67
CA VAL A 99 -23.17 21.74 18.68
C VAL A 99 -23.37 21.03 17.34
N LEU A 100 -23.07 21.72 16.22
CA LEU A 100 -23.15 21.15 14.88
C LEU A 100 -22.21 19.94 14.78
N TRP A 101 -20.93 20.10 15.13
CA TRP A 101 -19.94 19.03 15.03
C TRP A 101 -20.20 17.88 16.01
N SER A 102 -20.67 18.18 17.23
CA SER A 102 -21.04 17.14 18.21
C SER A 102 -22.20 16.26 17.71
N SER A 103 -23.07 16.81 16.87
CA SER A 103 -24.19 16.07 16.26
C SER A 103 -23.76 15.38 14.96
N PHE A 104 -22.90 16.05 14.18
CA PHE A 104 -22.43 15.59 12.88
C PHE A 104 -21.47 14.39 12.99
N GLN A 105 -20.54 14.41 13.95
CA GLN A 105 -19.49 13.39 14.05
C GLN A 105 -20.04 11.96 14.24
N PRO A 106 -20.96 11.67 15.19
CA PRO A 106 -21.51 10.32 15.34
C PRO A 106 -22.23 9.86 14.08
N TRP A 107 -23.05 10.74 13.48
CA TRP A 107 -23.76 10.44 12.24
C TRP A 107 -22.82 10.15 11.06
N TYR A 108 -21.76 10.95 10.90
CA TYR A 108 -20.76 10.72 9.87
C TYR A 108 -20.06 9.37 10.04
N LYS A 109 -19.75 8.98 11.28
CA LYS A 109 -19.20 7.65 11.58
C LYS A 109 -20.21 6.53 11.29
N ASP A 110 -21.48 6.73 11.57
CA ASP A 110 -22.52 5.74 11.24
C ASP A 110 -22.67 5.57 9.71
N LEU A 111 -22.41 6.61 8.91
CA LEU A 111 -22.40 6.50 7.44
C LEU A 111 -21.26 5.61 6.92
N GLN A 112 -20.12 5.53 7.63
CA GLN A 112 -19.00 4.64 7.27
C GLN A 112 -19.44 3.19 7.20
N ALA A 113 -20.37 2.77 8.06
CA ALA A 113 -20.87 1.41 8.10
C ALA A 113 -21.90 1.08 6.99
N GLY A 114 -22.31 2.07 6.20
CA GLY A 114 -23.46 1.97 5.29
C GLY A 114 -23.13 2.28 3.83
N SER A 115 -23.20 3.56 3.46
CA SER A 115 -23.19 4.03 2.06
C SER A 115 -22.04 4.99 1.81
N SER A 116 -21.11 4.59 0.94
CA SER A 116 -19.92 5.39 0.59
C SER A 116 -20.26 6.75 -0.01
N ASP A 117 -21.32 6.81 -0.82
CA ASP A 117 -21.72 8.04 -1.51
C ASP A 117 -22.26 9.07 -0.51
N ALA A 118 -23.00 8.59 0.49
CA ALA A 118 -23.53 9.42 1.56
C ALA A 118 -22.42 9.95 2.47
N GLN A 119 -21.40 9.13 2.75
CA GLN A 119 -20.23 9.56 3.52
C GLN A 119 -19.39 10.58 2.74
N THR A 120 -19.18 10.35 1.45
CA THR A 120 -18.44 11.27 0.57
C THR A 120 -19.12 12.63 0.49
N ALA A 121 -20.44 12.64 0.25
CA ALA A 121 -21.21 13.88 0.22
C ALA A 121 -21.14 14.63 1.57
N ALA A 122 -21.21 13.91 2.69
CA ALA A 122 -21.06 14.50 4.02
C ALA A 122 -19.66 15.11 4.24
N ALA A 123 -18.60 14.44 3.79
CA ALA A 123 -17.23 14.99 3.84
C ALA A 123 -17.11 16.27 2.99
N GLU A 124 -17.65 16.26 1.76
CA GLU A 124 -17.68 17.43 0.87
C GLU A 124 -18.43 18.61 1.50
N PHE A 125 -19.57 18.36 2.14
CA PHE A 125 -20.30 19.41 2.89
C PHE A 125 -19.43 20.01 4.00
N ALA A 126 -18.78 19.17 4.81
CA ALA A 126 -17.99 19.63 5.95
C ALA A 126 -16.75 20.43 5.50
N ILE A 127 -16.08 19.99 4.43
CA ILE A 127 -14.97 20.73 3.80
C ILE A 127 -15.46 22.09 3.30
N ALA A 128 -16.52 22.13 2.49
CA ALA A 128 -17.03 23.38 1.93
C ALA A 128 -17.53 24.36 3.02
N TYR A 129 -18.14 23.84 4.09
CA TYR A 129 -18.56 24.62 5.25
C TYR A 129 -17.36 25.25 5.96
N CYS A 130 -16.31 24.46 6.26
CA CYS A 130 -15.10 24.95 6.89
C CYS A 130 -14.36 25.97 6.00
N GLU A 131 -14.25 25.72 4.69
CA GLU A 131 -13.59 26.63 3.75
C GLU A 131 -14.28 27.99 3.66
N GLN A 132 -15.61 28.03 3.51
CA GLN A 132 -16.37 29.28 3.42
C GLN A 132 -16.27 30.12 4.68
N LEU A 133 -16.16 29.48 5.84
CA LEU A 133 -16.04 30.14 7.14
C LEU A 133 -14.59 30.33 7.62
N LYS A 134 -13.60 29.83 6.85
CA LYS A 134 -12.18 29.81 7.20
C LYS A 134 -11.90 29.12 8.55
N LEU A 135 -12.60 28.02 8.80
CA LEU A 135 -12.43 27.18 9.99
C LEU A 135 -11.44 26.03 9.69
N ALA A 136 -10.75 25.56 10.72
CA ALA A 136 -9.97 24.33 10.60
C ALA A 136 -10.92 23.13 10.42
N LEU A 137 -10.56 22.21 9.52
CA LEU A 137 -11.30 20.96 9.36
C LEU A 137 -11.17 20.12 10.63
N PRO A 138 -12.25 19.48 11.10
CA PRO A 138 -12.13 18.58 12.24
C PRO A 138 -11.18 17.42 11.94
N LYS A 139 -10.20 17.16 12.84
CA LYS A 139 -9.18 16.12 12.65
C LYS A 139 -9.72 14.70 12.51
N TRP A 140 -10.96 14.47 12.94
CA TRP A 140 -11.62 13.17 12.85
C TRP A 140 -12.33 12.94 11.50
N LEU A 141 -12.44 13.98 10.66
CA LEU A 141 -13.10 13.89 9.37
C LEU A 141 -12.07 13.41 8.34
N LEU A 142 -12.40 12.31 7.66
CA LEU A 142 -11.64 11.85 6.51
C LEU A 142 -11.89 12.78 5.33
N ASP A 143 -10.83 13.10 4.58
CA ASP A 143 -11.00 13.71 3.27
C ASP A 143 -11.59 12.72 2.27
N LYS A 144 -11.97 13.22 1.09
CA LYS A 144 -12.60 12.42 0.04
C LYS A 144 -11.74 11.23 -0.41
N ASP A 145 -10.44 11.43 -0.50
CA ASP A 145 -9.53 10.40 -0.97
C ASP A 145 -9.33 9.33 0.10
N GLN A 146 -9.26 9.71 1.38
CA GLN A 146 -9.22 8.79 2.51
C GLN A 146 -10.48 7.93 2.64
N VAL A 147 -11.67 8.52 2.41
CA VAL A 147 -12.94 7.76 2.36
C VAL A 147 -12.92 6.73 1.23
N GLU A 148 -12.50 7.15 0.03
CA GLU A 148 -12.41 6.27 -1.12
C GLU A 148 -11.32 5.18 -0.92
N ALA A 149 -10.23 5.50 -0.24
CA ALA A 149 -9.16 4.56 0.08
C ALA A 149 -9.65 3.49 1.06
N LEU A 150 -10.35 3.90 2.12
CA LEU A 150 -10.97 2.97 3.07
C LEU A 150 -11.91 2.02 2.36
N ARG A 151 -12.80 2.55 1.51
CA ARG A 151 -13.75 1.76 0.72
C ARG A 151 -13.07 0.75 -0.20
N LYS A 152 -12.05 1.18 -0.95
CA LYS A 152 -11.27 0.29 -1.84
C LYS A 152 -10.57 -0.81 -1.04
N LEU A 153 -9.98 -0.47 0.10
CA LEU A 153 -9.33 -1.45 0.99
C LEU A 153 -10.33 -2.46 1.54
N GLU A 154 -11.50 -2.01 2.00
CA GLU A 154 -12.53 -2.92 2.50
C GLU A 154 -13.05 -3.87 1.42
N ALA A 155 -13.35 -3.34 0.24
CA ALA A 155 -13.79 -4.14 -0.90
C ALA A 155 -12.72 -5.15 -1.33
N ALA A 156 -11.45 -4.74 -1.39
CA ALA A 156 -10.33 -5.59 -1.77
C ALA A 156 -10.03 -6.67 -0.71
N VAL A 157 -10.08 -6.30 0.58
CA VAL A 157 -9.94 -7.24 1.69
C VAL A 157 -11.09 -8.24 1.66
N ALA A 158 -12.32 -7.83 1.39
CA ALA A 158 -13.46 -8.74 1.31
C ALA A 158 -13.37 -9.69 0.11
N SER A 159 -12.98 -9.19 -1.08
CA SER A 159 -12.87 -10.00 -2.29
C SER A 159 -11.71 -11.00 -2.21
N GLY A 160 -10.61 -10.63 -1.55
CA GLY A 160 -9.37 -11.41 -1.55
C GLY A 160 -8.68 -11.43 -2.91
N ASP A 161 -9.08 -10.57 -3.85
CA ASP A 161 -8.46 -10.45 -5.17
C ASP A 161 -7.11 -9.72 -5.05
N GLU A 162 -6.05 -10.35 -5.57
CA GLU A 162 -4.68 -9.83 -5.47
C GLU A 162 -4.54 -8.45 -6.14
N ARG A 163 -5.13 -8.28 -7.32
CA ARG A 163 -5.04 -7.04 -8.07
C ARG A 163 -5.78 -5.92 -7.34
N ALA A 164 -6.99 -6.17 -6.87
CA ALA A 164 -7.76 -5.22 -6.08
C ALA A 164 -7.03 -4.82 -4.79
N LEU A 165 -6.39 -5.78 -4.10
CA LEU A 165 -5.59 -5.51 -2.91
C LEU A 165 -4.42 -4.57 -3.22
N ARG A 166 -3.68 -4.82 -4.30
CA ARG A 166 -2.58 -3.95 -4.73
C ARG A 166 -3.06 -2.56 -5.09
N GLU A 167 -4.10 -2.44 -5.92
CA GLU A 167 -4.66 -1.15 -6.31
C GLU A 167 -5.13 -0.34 -5.09
N ALA A 168 -5.79 -1.00 -4.13
CA ALA A 168 -6.26 -0.38 -2.90
C ALA A 168 -5.09 0.07 -1.99
N VAL A 169 -4.07 -0.77 -1.79
CA VAL A 169 -2.87 -0.43 -1.00
C VAL A 169 -2.10 0.73 -1.63
N VAL A 170 -1.92 0.74 -2.95
CA VAL A 170 -1.25 1.83 -3.66
C VAL A 170 -2.03 3.13 -3.52
N PHE A 171 -3.34 3.08 -3.73
CA PHE A 171 -4.19 4.25 -3.57
C PHE A 171 -4.14 4.79 -2.13
N ALA A 172 -4.26 3.91 -1.13
CA ALA A 172 -4.16 4.30 0.27
C ALA A 172 -2.78 4.88 0.63
N LYS A 173 -1.69 4.38 0.06
CA LYS A 173 -0.33 4.92 0.26
C LYS A 173 -0.19 6.36 -0.27
N GLN A 174 -0.95 6.72 -1.30
CA GLN A 174 -1.01 8.08 -1.83
C GLN A 174 -1.87 9.01 -0.98
N THR A 175 -2.71 8.45 -0.11
CA THR A 175 -3.45 9.19 0.92
C THR A 175 -2.66 9.20 2.24
N ASP A 176 -2.93 10.15 3.13
CA ASP A 176 -2.37 10.12 4.49
C ASP A 176 -3.09 9.04 5.34
N TYR A 177 -2.88 7.77 4.99
CA TYR A 177 -3.58 6.64 5.58
C TYR A 177 -3.26 6.43 7.07
N LYS A 178 -2.12 6.96 7.53
CA LYS A 178 -1.67 6.87 8.92
C LYS A 178 -2.38 7.86 9.85
N ALA A 179 -3.04 8.88 9.30
CA ALA A 179 -3.77 9.86 10.08
C ALA A 179 -5.03 9.28 10.74
N ASP A 180 -5.61 8.21 10.16
CA ASP A 180 -6.81 7.57 10.68
C ASP A 180 -6.55 6.11 11.10
N PRO A 181 -6.91 5.73 12.34
CA PRO A 181 -6.70 4.36 12.82
C PRO A 181 -7.45 3.29 12.03
N ALA A 182 -8.67 3.56 11.57
CA ALA A 182 -9.46 2.56 10.85
C ALA A 182 -8.88 2.30 9.45
N LEU A 183 -8.46 3.36 8.77
CA LEU A 183 -7.77 3.28 7.49
C LEU A 183 -6.41 2.57 7.61
N SER A 184 -5.62 2.91 8.63
CA SER A 184 -4.36 2.23 8.95
C SER A 184 -4.57 0.73 9.23
N ASP A 185 -5.57 0.37 10.04
CA ASP A 185 -5.88 -1.02 10.38
C ASP A 185 -6.29 -1.83 9.13
N LYS A 186 -7.06 -1.22 8.22
CA LYS A 186 -7.47 -1.86 6.97
C LYS A 186 -6.32 -1.99 5.99
N TYR A 187 -5.44 -1.01 5.93
CA TYR A 187 -4.20 -1.07 5.16
C TYR A 187 -3.33 -2.26 5.60
N ASP A 188 -3.11 -2.40 6.91
CA ASP A 188 -2.34 -3.52 7.47
C ASP A 188 -3.01 -4.88 7.22
N GLN A 189 -4.35 -4.94 7.30
CA GLN A 189 -5.10 -6.15 6.93
C GLN A 189 -4.90 -6.51 5.45
N ALA A 190 -4.94 -5.53 4.54
CA ALA A 190 -4.72 -5.74 3.13
C ALA A 190 -3.29 -6.24 2.85
N LEU A 191 -2.28 -5.66 3.51
CA LEU A 191 -0.89 -6.12 3.40
C LEU A 191 -0.70 -7.54 3.91
N ARG A 192 -1.28 -7.90 5.06
CA ARG A 192 -1.24 -9.28 5.57
C ARG A 192 -1.87 -10.27 4.58
N LYS A 193 -3.01 -9.92 3.97
CA LYS A 193 -3.64 -10.75 2.95
C LYS A 193 -2.77 -10.87 1.70
N LEU A 194 -2.18 -9.77 1.23
CA LEU A 194 -1.29 -9.78 0.08
C LEU A 194 -0.04 -10.64 0.33
N THR A 195 0.54 -10.52 1.55
CA THR A 195 1.66 -11.36 2.02
C THR A 195 1.29 -12.85 1.93
N ALA A 196 0.11 -13.23 2.43
CA ALA A 196 -0.36 -14.61 2.42
C ALA A 196 -0.63 -15.13 0.99
N LEU A 197 -1.32 -14.33 0.16
CA LEU A 197 -1.64 -14.69 -1.23
C LEU A 197 -0.37 -14.91 -2.06
N LYS A 198 0.63 -14.03 -1.90
CA LYS A 198 1.92 -14.13 -2.59
C LYS A 198 2.93 -15.05 -1.88
N ARG A 199 2.55 -15.64 -0.74
CA ARG A 199 3.40 -16.51 0.10
C ARG A 199 4.75 -15.87 0.45
N LEU A 200 4.76 -14.55 0.67
CA LEU A 200 5.98 -13.80 0.92
C LEU A 200 6.61 -14.20 2.27
N PRO A 201 7.95 -14.24 2.36
CA PRO A 201 8.62 -14.58 3.60
C PRO A 201 8.48 -13.45 4.63
N SER A 202 8.52 -13.80 5.91
CA SER A 202 8.32 -12.84 7.02
C SER A 202 9.42 -11.78 7.13
N GLY A 203 10.60 -12.03 6.56
CA GLY A 203 11.70 -11.04 6.51
C GLY A 203 11.50 -9.95 5.46
N TRP A 204 10.44 -10.01 4.64
CA TRP A 204 10.17 -9.00 3.62
C TRP A 204 9.16 -7.98 4.11
N ASP A 205 9.55 -6.69 4.07
CA ASP A 205 8.61 -5.60 4.29
C ASP A 205 7.80 -5.33 3.02
N VAL A 206 6.56 -5.81 3.02
CA VAL A 206 5.65 -5.68 1.87
C VAL A 206 5.33 -4.21 1.57
N THR A 207 5.37 -3.31 2.56
CA THR A 207 5.14 -1.86 2.33
C THR A 207 6.18 -1.28 1.38
N GLU A 208 7.41 -1.79 1.42
CA GLU A 208 8.53 -1.32 0.62
C GLU A 208 8.59 -1.99 -0.75
N ILE A 209 8.00 -3.18 -0.89
CA ILE A 209 7.97 -3.96 -2.13
C ILE A 209 6.80 -3.53 -3.03
N VAL A 210 5.70 -3.06 -2.43
CA VAL A 210 4.56 -2.53 -3.20
C VAL A 210 4.97 -1.20 -3.86
N PRO A 211 4.92 -1.13 -5.21
CA PRO A 211 5.29 0.08 -5.95
C PRO A 211 4.27 1.20 -5.75
N ASP A 212 4.60 2.42 -6.16
CA ASP A 212 3.66 3.56 -6.13
C ASP A 212 2.61 3.52 -7.26
N ASP A 213 2.73 2.53 -8.16
CA ASP A 213 1.84 2.29 -9.29
C ASP A 213 1.50 0.79 -9.33
N ALA A 214 0.21 0.47 -9.15
CA ALA A 214 -0.27 -0.91 -9.05
C ALA A 214 -0.02 -1.75 -10.31
N SER A 215 0.20 -1.12 -11.46
CA SER A 215 0.53 -1.82 -12.72
C SER A 215 1.97 -2.34 -12.76
N LYS A 216 2.87 -1.82 -11.92
CA LYS A 216 4.26 -2.25 -11.82
C LYS A 216 4.38 -3.49 -10.94
N LYS A 217 5.41 -4.31 -11.18
CA LYS A 217 5.70 -5.51 -10.37
C LYS A 217 6.03 -5.17 -8.92
N MET A 218 5.72 -6.09 -8.02
CA MET A 218 6.11 -6.01 -6.61
C MET A 218 7.59 -6.42 -6.47
N PHE A 219 8.46 -5.42 -6.58
CA PHE A 219 9.89 -5.62 -6.73
C PHE A 219 10.71 -4.58 -5.95
N LYS A 220 11.67 -5.04 -5.14
CA LYS A 220 12.66 -4.18 -4.48
C LYS A 220 14.04 -4.86 -4.47
N LYS A 221 15.09 -4.04 -4.60
CA LYS A 221 16.46 -4.41 -4.25
C LYS A 221 16.83 -3.69 -2.96
N ALA A 222 17.33 -4.41 -1.96
CA ALA A 222 17.73 -3.85 -0.68
C ALA A 222 19.15 -4.27 -0.33
N ASP A 223 19.97 -3.32 0.09
CA ASP A 223 21.32 -3.60 0.55
C ASP A 223 21.26 -4.31 1.92
N LEU A 224 22.00 -5.41 2.06
CA LEU A 224 22.11 -6.14 3.32
C LEU A 224 23.45 -5.77 3.98
N ASP A 225 23.45 -4.67 4.72
CA ASP A 225 24.64 -4.11 5.38
C ASP A 225 24.92 -4.71 6.78
N ASP A 226 24.62 -6.01 6.98
CA ASP A 226 24.96 -6.73 8.20
C ASP A 226 26.37 -7.34 8.10
N PRO A 227 27.33 -6.94 8.96
CA PRO A 227 28.67 -7.53 8.98
C PRO A 227 28.69 -9.04 9.22
N LYS A 228 27.76 -9.58 10.02
CA LYS A 228 27.68 -11.02 10.28
C LYS A 228 27.23 -11.77 9.04
N LEU A 229 26.18 -11.30 8.38
CA LEU A 229 25.74 -11.87 7.11
C LEU A 229 26.84 -11.77 6.04
N LYS A 230 27.56 -10.65 5.98
CA LYS A 230 28.71 -10.49 5.09
C LYS A 230 29.81 -11.52 5.34
N GLN A 231 30.09 -11.84 6.60
CA GLN A 231 31.03 -12.91 6.96
C GLN A 231 30.53 -14.30 6.55
N LEU A 232 29.22 -14.57 6.67
CA LEU A 232 28.64 -15.84 6.21
C LEU A 232 28.78 -16.02 4.70
N PHE A 233 28.49 -14.98 3.91
CA PHE A 233 28.73 -15.01 2.47
C PHE A 233 30.22 -15.11 2.14
N GLN A 234 31.09 -14.37 2.83
CA GLN A 234 32.54 -14.48 2.61
C GLN A 234 33.02 -15.91 2.85
N LYS A 235 32.58 -16.54 3.95
CA LYS A 235 32.87 -17.93 4.26
C LYS A 235 32.35 -18.88 3.17
N LEU A 236 31.13 -18.68 2.67
CA LEU A 236 30.59 -19.44 1.55
C LEU A 236 31.49 -19.31 0.30
N PHE A 237 31.95 -18.11 -0.05
CA PHE A 237 32.85 -17.90 -1.19
C PHE A 237 34.21 -18.59 -0.99
N ASP A 238 34.78 -18.51 0.21
CA ASP A 238 36.08 -19.09 0.55
C ASP A 238 36.04 -20.62 0.57
N ASP A 239 35.04 -21.21 1.22
CA ASP A 239 34.90 -22.66 1.41
C ASP A 239 34.48 -23.39 0.12
N THR A 240 33.80 -22.70 -0.80
CA THR A 240 33.37 -23.25 -2.11
C THR A 240 34.34 -22.93 -3.26
N LYS A 241 35.43 -22.22 -2.98
CA LYS A 241 36.44 -21.92 -3.99
C LYS A 241 37.23 -23.18 -4.32
N ALA A 242 37.19 -23.60 -5.57
CA ALA A 242 38.07 -24.66 -6.08
C ALA A 242 39.02 -24.11 -7.17
N SER A 243 40.29 -24.48 -7.11
CA SER A 243 41.28 -24.15 -8.15
C SER A 243 41.09 -25.07 -9.37
N ILE A 244 39.94 -24.96 -10.03
CA ILE A 244 39.60 -25.73 -11.22
C ILE A 244 39.62 -24.77 -12.42
N VAL A 245 40.51 -25.00 -13.37
CA VAL A 245 40.53 -24.28 -14.64
C VAL A 245 39.53 -24.96 -15.56
N THR A 246 38.47 -24.26 -15.96
CA THR A 246 37.54 -24.79 -16.97
C THR A 246 38.12 -24.66 -18.37
N ARG A 247 37.57 -25.48 -19.28
CA ARG A 247 37.94 -25.48 -20.69
C ARG A 247 37.79 -24.10 -21.33
N ASP A 248 36.72 -23.37 -21.00
CA ASP A 248 36.42 -22.09 -21.63
C ASP A 248 37.39 -20.99 -21.16
N ARG A 249 37.80 -21.03 -19.88
CA ARG A 249 38.86 -20.16 -19.36
C ARG A 249 40.23 -20.50 -19.96
N ALA A 250 40.55 -21.78 -20.11
CA ALA A 250 41.78 -22.21 -20.78
C ALA A 250 41.82 -21.76 -22.26
N ALA A 251 40.69 -21.84 -22.97
CA ALA A 251 40.57 -21.43 -24.37
C ALA A 251 40.74 -19.92 -24.57
N ARG A 252 40.36 -19.09 -23.58
CA ARG A 252 40.56 -17.63 -23.61
C ARG A 252 42.00 -17.19 -23.33
N GLY A 253 42.91 -18.12 -23.03
CA GLY A 253 44.34 -17.86 -22.89
C GLY A 253 44.76 -17.07 -21.65
N SER A 254 43.81 -16.71 -20.76
CA SER A 254 44.13 -15.97 -19.54
C SER A 254 44.78 -16.87 -18.49
N GLY A 255 44.37 -18.15 -18.38
CA GLY A 255 44.98 -19.19 -17.51
C GLY A 255 44.97 -18.90 -15.99
N ASP A 256 44.95 -17.63 -15.62
CA ASP A 256 45.01 -17.10 -14.28
C ASP A 256 43.65 -17.24 -13.61
N MET A 257 43.64 -18.01 -12.53
CA MET A 257 42.52 -18.12 -11.63
C MET A 257 42.61 -17.03 -10.56
N PRO A 258 41.48 -16.40 -10.18
CA PRO A 258 41.45 -15.52 -9.02
C PRO A 258 42.04 -16.22 -7.79
N ARG A 259 42.95 -15.53 -7.09
CA ARG A 259 43.54 -16.04 -5.83
C ARG A 259 42.51 -16.15 -4.72
N GLY A 260 41.40 -15.44 -4.83
CA GLY A 260 40.29 -15.46 -3.89
C GLY A 260 39.27 -14.39 -4.25
N TYR A 261 38.13 -14.45 -3.57
CA TYR A 261 37.05 -13.47 -3.72
C TYR A 261 36.91 -12.68 -2.42
N ARG A 262 36.51 -11.42 -2.55
CA ARG A 262 36.20 -10.56 -1.40
C ARG A 262 34.82 -9.99 -1.58
N VAL A 263 33.86 -10.45 -0.77
CA VAL A 263 32.48 -9.96 -0.78
C VAL A 263 32.50 -8.47 -0.47
N GLN A 264 32.11 -7.64 -1.45
CA GLN A 264 32.01 -6.19 -1.27
C GLN A 264 30.66 -5.80 -0.70
N LYS A 265 29.60 -6.31 -1.34
CA LYS A 265 28.22 -5.90 -1.14
C LYS A 265 27.30 -7.11 -1.32
N ILE A 266 26.22 -7.14 -0.55
CA ILE A 266 25.15 -8.12 -0.66
C ILE A 266 23.86 -7.35 -0.90
N ILE A 267 23.11 -7.77 -1.92
CA ILE A 267 21.83 -7.16 -2.28
C ILE A 267 20.78 -8.25 -2.23
N SER A 268 19.76 -8.05 -1.39
CA SER A 268 18.55 -8.85 -1.39
C SER A 268 17.66 -8.46 -2.57
N VAL A 269 17.24 -9.45 -3.34
CA VAL A 269 16.28 -9.27 -4.44
C VAL A 269 14.92 -9.77 -3.97
N MET A 270 14.00 -8.83 -3.76
CA MET A 270 12.64 -9.09 -3.30
C MET A 270 11.69 -9.00 -4.49
N ASN A 271 11.46 -10.11 -5.19
CA ASN A 271 10.55 -10.20 -6.32
C ASN A 271 9.36 -11.10 -5.97
N ALA A 272 8.21 -10.49 -5.67
CA ALA A 272 7.04 -11.20 -5.16
C ALA A 272 6.50 -12.23 -6.16
N GLU A 273 6.42 -11.87 -7.44
CA GLU A 273 5.90 -12.77 -8.47
C GLU A 273 6.83 -13.98 -8.69
N SER A 274 8.14 -13.77 -8.66
CA SER A 274 9.11 -14.86 -8.80
C SER A 274 9.14 -15.75 -7.58
N TRP A 275 9.01 -15.18 -6.37
CA TRP A 275 8.92 -15.93 -5.13
C TRP A 275 7.66 -16.80 -5.05
N GLN A 276 6.51 -16.25 -5.44
CA GLN A 276 5.28 -17.02 -5.49
C GLN A 276 5.42 -18.24 -6.42
N SER A 277 5.89 -18.02 -7.65
CA SER A 277 6.12 -19.09 -8.63
C SER A 277 7.12 -20.13 -8.11
N TYR A 278 8.18 -19.68 -7.44
CA TYR A 278 9.15 -20.54 -6.79
C TYR A 278 8.51 -21.44 -5.73
N GLN A 279 7.71 -20.87 -4.83
CA GLN A 279 7.04 -21.61 -3.76
C GLN A 279 6.01 -22.62 -4.30
N GLU A 280 5.24 -22.25 -5.32
CA GLU A 280 4.31 -23.16 -6.00
C GLU A 280 5.06 -24.34 -6.63
N ARG A 281 6.22 -24.09 -7.26
CA ARG A 281 7.05 -25.14 -7.83
C ARG A 281 7.67 -26.03 -6.75
N LEU A 282 8.15 -25.43 -5.66
CA LEU A 282 8.74 -26.13 -4.54
C LEU A 282 7.75 -27.13 -3.93
N ASP A 283 6.52 -26.70 -3.66
CA ASP A 283 5.46 -27.59 -3.16
C ASP A 283 5.21 -28.77 -4.10
N GLY A 284 5.14 -28.51 -5.41
CA GLY A 284 4.98 -29.57 -6.40
C GLY A 284 6.12 -30.59 -6.38
N ILE A 285 7.36 -30.12 -6.25
CA ILE A 285 8.55 -30.99 -6.14
C ILE A 285 8.49 -31.82 -4.85
N VAL A 286 8.12 -31.21 -3.72
CA VAL A 286 7.96 -31.92 -2.44
C VAL A 286 6.92 -33.02 -2.55
N GLU A 287 5.78 -32.75 -3.18
CA GLU A 287 4.74 -33.76 -3.41
C GLU A 287 5.19 -34.87 -4.36
N ASP A 288 5.95 -34.55 -5.40
CA ASP A 288 6.53 -35.55 -6.29
C ASP A 288 7.57 -36.42 -5.54
N CYS A 289 8.44 -35.82 -4.73
CA CYS A 289 9.41 -36.56 -3.91
C CYS A 289 8.74 -37.49 -2.90
N LYS A 290 7.57 -37.13 -2.36
CA LYS A 290 6.79 -38.02 -1.48
C LYS A 290 6.27 -39.27 -2.21
N ARG A 291 5.99 -39.17 -3.52
CA ARG A 291 5.50 -40.30 -4.34
C ARG A 291 6.59 -41.31 -4.66
N TYR A 292 7.85 -40.86 -4.74
CA TYR A 292 8.99 -41.70 -5.11
C TYR A 292 9.92 -41.90 -3.92
N LYS A 293 9.85 -43.08 -3.29
CA LYS A 293 10.69 -43.40 -2.13
C LYS A 293 12.17 -43.28 -2.49
N GLY A 294 12.90 -42.54 -1.66
CA GLY A 294 14.33 -42.30 -1.86
C GLY A 294 14.64 -41.13 -2.79
N SER A 295 13.66 -40.30 -3.17
CA SER A 295 13.92 -39.07 -3.95
C SER A 295 14.34 -37.89 -3.07
N ALA A 296 13.81 -37.75 -1.85
CA ALA A 296 14.23 -36.74 -0.89
C ALA A 296 13.82 -37.11 0.56
N PRO A 297 14.54 -36.64 1.59
CA PRO A 297 15.86 -36.01 1.49
C PRO A 297 16.93 -37.04 1.10
N MET A 298 17.85 -36.64 0.24
CA MET A 298 19.02 -37.43 -0.13
C MET A 298 20.12 -37.29 0.91
N THR A 299 20.87 -38.36 1.16
CA THR A 299 22.03 -38.32 2.06
C THR A 299 23.25 -37.74 1.36
N ASP A 300 24.17 -37.13 2.12
CA ASP A 300 25.42 -36.60 1.59
C ASP A 300 26.23 -37.67 0.84
N SER A 301 26.23 -38.91 1.34
CA SER A 301 26.91 -40.04 0.68
C SER A 301 26.34 -40.36 -0.70
N ALA A 302 25.02 -40.23 -0.88
CA ALA A 302 24.38 -40.48 -2.16
C ALA A 302 24.70 -39.35 -3.17
N TRP A 303 24.73 -38.09 -2.70
CA TRP A 303 25.17 -36.98 -3.53
C TRP A 303 26.62 -37.11 -3.94
N GLU A 304 27.52 -37.47 -3.02
CA GLU A 304 28.94 -37.70 -3.30
C GLU A 304 29.14 -38.78 -4.38
N GLU A 305 28.33 -39.85 -4.36
CA GLU A 305 28.37 -40.91 -5.38
C GLU A 305 27.83 -40.45 -6.74
N TRP A 306 26.73 -39.69 -6.78
CA TRP A 306 26.03 -39.36 -8.02
C TRP A 306 26.57 -38.13 -8.75
N SER A 307 26.83 -37.06 -8.00
CA SER A 307 27.11 -35.73 -8.56
C SER A 307 28.28 -35.03 -7.88
N GLY A 308 28.87 -35.69 -6.87
CA GLY A 308 29.88 -35.10 -6.01
C GLY A 308 29.27 -34.27 -4.88
N LYS A 309 30.16 -33.73 -4.03
CA LYS A 309 29.76 -32.94 -2.86
C LYS A 309 29.19 -31.58 -3.28
N VAL A 310 28.01 -31.24 -2.78
CA VAL A 310 27.42 -29.89 -2.93
C VAL A 310 28.03 -28.97 -1.86
N HIS A 311 29.11 -28.28 -2.23
CA HIS A 311 29.92 -27.50 -1.29
C HIS A 311 29.17 -26.35 -0.60
N SER A 312 28.09 -25.84 -1.21
CA SER A 312 27.26 -24.77 -0.63
C SER A 312 26.29 -25.25 0.45
N ALA A 313 25.97 -26.54 0.52
CA ALA A 313 24.92 -27.09 1.38
C ALA A 313 25.10 -26.73 2.89
N PRO A 314 26.31 -26.81 3.48
CA PRO A 314 26.50 -26.49 4.90
C PRO A 314 26.26 -25.02 5.27
N HIS A 315 26.22 -24.12 4.28
CA HIS A 315 26.13 -22.67 4.50
C HIS A 315 24.70 -22.13 4.38
N GLY A 316 23.85 -22.83 3.63
CA GLY A 316 22.58 -22.28 3.15
C GLY A 316 21.67 -21.76 4.26
N ASN A 317 21.34 -22.61 5.24
CA ASN A 317 20.39 -22.25 6.29
C ASN A 317 20.89 -21.11 7.18
N ALA A 318 22.18 -21.04 7.49
CA ALA A 318 22.74 -19.95 8.29
C ALA A 318 22.63 -18.60 7.55
N ILE A 319 22.85 -18.59 6.23
CA ILE A 319 22.68 -17.39 5.39
C ILE A 319 21.21 -16.97 5.34
N LEU A 320 20.30 -17.92 5.10
CA LEU A 320 18.86 -17.64 5.01
C LEU A 320 18.31 -17.12 6.34
N GLU A 321 18.72 -17.71 7.47
CA GLU A 321 18.36 -17.22 8.81
C GLU A 321 18.85 -15.78 9.02
N GLY A 322 20.11 -15.50 8.70
CA GLY A 322 20.67 -14.14 8.78
C GLY A 322 19.99 -13.13 7.85
N ALA A 323 19.37 -13.61 6.76
CA ALA A 323 18.57 -12.80 5.84
C ALA A 323 17.06 -12.79 6.17
N HIS A 324 16.65 -13.41 7.29
CA HIS A 324 15.25 -13.57 7.69
C HIS A 324 14.36 -14.28 6.64
N LEU A 325 14.93 -15.24 5.93
CA LEU A 325 14.27 -16.07 4.93
C LEU A 325 13.96 -17.48 5.48
N PRO A 326 12.96 -18.18 4.92
CA PRO A 326 12.69 -19.57 5.26
C PRO A 326 13.91 -20.46 5.00
N SER A 327 14.09 -21.49 5.82
CA SER A 327 15.14 -22.50 5.63
C SER A 327 14.91 -23.31 4.35
N LEU A 328 16.00 -23.85 3.80
CA LEU A 328 15.97 -24.75 2.65
C LEU A 328 15.14 -26.02 2.99
N ASN A 329 14.32 -26.46 2.04
CA ASN A 329 13.47 -27.62 2.18
C ASN A 329 14.20 -28.91 1.77
N ALA A 330 14.64 -29.67 2.78
CA ALA A 330 15.27 -30.96 2.57
C ALA A 330 14.37 -31.97 1.82
N GLY A 331 13.04 -31.84 1.94
CA GLY A 331 12.06 -32.66 1.22
C GLY A 331 12.02 -32.41 -0.29
N ALA A 332 12.75 -31.41 -0.78
CA ALA A 332 12.96 -31.13 -2.20
C ALA A 332 14.45 -31.16 -2.61
N ASN A 333 15.36 -31.55 -1.68
CA ASN A 333 16.81 -31.38 -1.84
C ASN A 333 17.18 -29.94 -2.30
N GLU A 334 16.63 -28.94 -1.64
CA GLU A 334 16.86 -27.53 -1.99
C GLU A 334 18.27 -27.08 -1.58
N PHE A 335 18.96 -26.35 -2.46
CA PHE A 335 20.32 -25.84 -2.25
C PHE A 335 20.48 -24.39 -2.70
N LEU A 336 21.42 -23.66 -2.07
CA LEU A 336 21.91 -22.40 -2.61
C LEU A 336 22.99 -22.67 -3.67
N MET A 337 22.87 -22.03 -4.82
CA MET A 337 23.79 -22.19 -5.94
C MET A 337 24.24 -20.82 -6.46
N PHE A 338 25.39 -20.77 -7.12
CA PHE A 338 25.92 -19.57 -7.75
C PHE A 338 25.49 -19.48 -9.21
N HIS A 339 25.30 -18.24 -9.68
CA HIS A 339 25.16 -17.94 -11.09
C HIS A 339 25.93 -16.65 -11.42
N GLY A 340 26.91 -16.77 -12.30
CA GLY A 340 27.79 -15.69 -12.74
C GLY A 340 27.17 -14.93 -13.87
N THR A 341 27.16 -13.60 -13.79
CA THR A 341 26.59 -12.79 -14.86
C THR A 341 27.13 -11.37 -14.85
N LYS A 342 26.86 -10.64 -15.95
CA LYS A 342 27.20 -9.23 -16.08
C LYS A 342 26.25 -8.34 -15.26
N PRO A 343 26.66 -7.12 -14.86
CA PRO A 343 25.80 -6.24 -14.07
C PRO A 343 24.41 -5.97 -14.69
N GLU A 344 24.35 -5.70 -15.99
CA GLU A 344 23.10 -5.37 -16.69
C GLU A 344 22.15 -6.58 -16.71
N ALA A 345 22.72 -7.76 -16.80
CA ALA A 345 22.01 -9.03 -16.78
C ALA A 345 21.47 -9.38 -15.39
N ALA A 346 22.24 -9.10 -14.33
CA ALA A 346 21.81 -9.31 -12.96
C ALA A 346 20.53 -8.52 -12.67
N ASP A 347 20.42 -7.29 -13.18
CA ASP A 347 19.22 -6.46 -13.03
C ASP A 347 18.00 -7.04 -13.77
N LEU A 348 18.21 -7.55 -14.98
CA LEU A 348 17.14 -8.20 -15.75
C LEU A 348 16.65 -9.49 -15.09
N ILE A 349 17.58 -10.32 -14.60
CA ILE A 349 17.28 -11.55 -13.86
C ILE A 349 16.54 -11.22 -12.57
N ALA A 350 16.96 -10.19 -11.83
CA ALA A 350 16.30 -9.78 -10.61
C ALA A 350 14.82 -9.41 -10.85
N MET A 351 14.53 -8.68 -11.93
CA MET A 351 13.16 -8.23 -12.25
C MET A 351 12.29 -9.30 -12.92
N ASN A 352 12.89 -10.21 -13.69
CA ASN A 352 12.18 -11.10 -14.60
C ASN A 352 12.47 -12.58 -14.39
N HIS A 353 13.08 -12.96 -13.26
CA HIS A 353 13.59 -14.31 -12.98
C HIS A 353 14.54 -14.84 -14.06
N PHE A 354 15.04 -16.06 -13.86
CA PHE A 354 15.80 -16.77 -14.89
C PHE A 354 14.84 -17.34 -15.94
N ASP A 355 14.53 -16.56 -16.99
CA ASP A 355 13.72 -17.01 -18.12
C ASP A 355 14.62 -17.40 -19.31
N MET A 356 14.44 -18.62 -19.85
CA MET A 356 15.18 -19.15 -21.01
C MET A 356 14.68 -18.63 -22.38
N LEU A 357 13.89 -17.55 -22.38
CA LEU A 357 13.19 -16.89 -23.49
C LEU A 357 11.82 -17.48 -23.82
N ARG A 358 10.77 -16.74 -23.45
CA ARG A 358 9.70 -16.42 -24.42
C ARG A 358 9.94 -15.02 -25.00
N PRO A 359 10.22 -14.88 -26.30
CA PRO A 359 10.17 -13.57 -26.97
C PRO A 359 8.70 -13.20 -27.20
N GLN A 360 7.99 -12.77 -26.15
CA GLN A 360 6.61 -12.26 -26.30
C GLN A 360 6.40 -10.84 -25.78
N SER A 361 7.35 -10.25 -25.03
CA SER A 361 7.28 -8.82 -24.74
C SER A 361 7.98 -8.02 -25.84
N LEU A 362 7.23 -7.70 -26.89
CA LEU A 362 7.59 -6.70 -27.91
C LEU A 362 7.86 -5.30 -27.33
N VAL A 363 7.61 -5.08 -26.03
CA VAL A 363 7.80 -3.78 -25.36
C VAL A 363 9.28 -3.50 -25.05
N ALA A 364 10.11 -4.53 -24.87
CA ALA A 364 11.56 -4.34 -24.66
C ALA A 364 12.31 -3.90 -25.93
N LEU A 365 11.71 -4.11 -27.12
CA LEU A 365 12.31 -3.77 -28.41
C LEU A 365 12.38 -2.26 -28.68
N THR A 366 11.53 -1.45 -28.04
CA THR A 366 11.45 -0.01 -28.31
C THR A 366 12.43 0.82 -27.49
N VAL A 367 12.94 0.30 -26.36
CA VAL A 367 13.74 1.09 -25.41
C VAL A 367 15.24 0.80 -25.51
N CYS A 368 15.66 -0.41 -25.90
CA CYS A 368 17.07 -0.77 -26.04
C CYS A 368 17.29 -1.80 -27.18
N PRO A 369 17.60 -1.37 -28.42
CA PRO A 369 17.80 -2.29 -29.55
C PRO A 369 18.89 -3.35 -29.34
N ASN A 370 19.88 -3.05 -28.48
CA ASN A 370 20.99 -3.95 -28.17
C ASN A 370 20.70 -4.92 -27.00
N ALA A 371 19.70 -4.66 -26.17
CA ALA A 371 19.38 -5.51 -25.01
C ALA A 371 18.87 -6.90 -25.43
N LEU A 372 18.34 -7.04 -26.65
CA LEU A 372 17.87 -8.32 -27.18
C LEU A 372 19.02 -9.30 -27.48
N GLN A 373 20.23 -8.80 -27.71
CA GLN A 373 21.42 -9.61 -27.93
C GLN A 373 21.99 -10.12 -26.60
N ASP A 374 21.89 -9.32 -25.53
CA ASP A 374 22.31 -9.71 -24.17
C ASP A 374 21.28 -10.61 -23.46
N LEU A 375 19.97 -10.43 -23.69
CA LEU A 375 18.93 -11.35 -23.17
C LEU A 375 19.04 -12.77 -23.74
N ARG A 376 19.62 -12.93 -24.92
CA ARG A 376 19.91 -14.23 -25.53
C ARG A 376 21.15 -14.91 -24.94
N ALA A 377 21.89 -14.26 -24.04
CA ALA A 377 23.15 -14.77 -23.50
C ALA A 377 22.99 -15.61 -22.21
N PHE A 378 21.79 -15.73 -21.63
CA PHE A 378 21.60 -16.40 -20.32
C PHE A 378 21.41 -17.91 -20.40
N ALA A 379 20.71 -18.38 -21.43
CA ALA A 379 20.48 -19.78 -21.67
C ALA A 379 21.51 -20.29 -22.68
N CYS A 380 22.35 -21.25 -22.27
CA CYS A 380 23.24 -21.89 -23.22
C CYS A 380 22.41 -22.84 -24.08
N LYS A 381 22.05 -22.43 -25.30
CA LYS A 381 21.21 -23.24 -26.22
C LYS A 381 21.88 -24.52 -26.71
N THR A 382 23.22 -24.54 -26.67
CA THR A 382 24.07 -25.63 -27.17
C THR A 382 25.11 -26.04 -26.13
N GLY A 383 24.81 -25.83 -24.85
CA GLY A 383 25.78 -26.07 -23.79
C GLY A 383 26.11 -27.56 -23.63
N LEU A 384 27.22 -27.84 -22.97
CA LEU A 384 27.77 -29.20 -22.82
C LEU A 384 26.76 -30.19 -22.23
N PHE A 385 25.85 -29.71 -21.38
CA PHE A 385 24.84 -30.51 -20.68
C PHE A 385 23.42 -30.25 -21.20
N GLY A 386 23.30 -29.67 -22.40
CA GLY A 386 22.04 -29.37 -23.05
C GLY A 386 21.61 -27.91 -22.94
N ALA A 387 20.43 -27.63 -23.51
CA ALA A 387 19.84 -26.30 -23.51
C ALA A 387 19.31 -25.96 -22.11
N GLY A 388 19.94 -25.00 -21.43
CA GLY A 388 19.68 -24.78 -20.01
C GLY A 388 20.25 -23.49 -19.41
N LEU A 389 19.84 -23.24 -18.18
CA LEU A 389 20.48 -22.30 -17.25
C LEU A 389 21.49 -23.07 -16.41
N TYR A 390 22.66 -22.49 -16.24
CA TYR A 390 23.78 -23.14 -15.56
C TYR A 390 23.94 -22.51 -14.18
N PHE A 391 23.97 -23.37 -13.16
CA PHE A 391 24.18 -22.99 -11.77
C PHE A 391 25.38 -23.78 -11.24
N ALA A 392 26.25 -23.11 -10.51
CA ALA A 392 27.46 -23.72 -9.97
C ALA A 392 27.32 -23.94 -8.47
N GLU A 393 27.80 -25.09 -8.02
CA GLU A 393 27.97 -25.42 -6.60
C GLU A 393 29.22 -24.77 -5.99
N ASN A 394 30.13 -24.28 -6.85
CA ASN A 394 31.39 -23.65 -6.47
C ASN A 394 31.48 -22.20 -6.98
N SER A 395 31.95 -21.29 -6.12
CA SER A 395 32.13 -19.87 -6.46
C SER A 395 33.06 -19.65 -7.65
N SER A 396 34.12 -20.46 -7.78
CA SER A 396 35.11 -20.30 -8.85
C SER A 396 34.62 -20.70 -10.25
N LYS A 397 33.69 -21.65 -10.36
CA LYS A 397 33.06 -22.02 -11.63
C LYS A 397 32.11 -20.94 -12.14
N SER A 398 31.56 -20.15 -11.21
CA SER A 398 30.59 -19.09 -11.50
C SER A 398 31.24 -17.75 -11.86
N ASP A 399 32.56 -17.62 -11.86
CA ASP A 399 33.27 -16.38 -12.22
C ASP A 399 33.51 -16.24 -13.75
N GLU A 400 33.09 -17.22 -14.54
CA GLU A 400 33.35 -17.33 -15.99
C GLU A 400 32.37 -16.55 -16.88
#